data_AF-A0A924Q834-F1
#
_entry.id   AF-A0A924Q834-F1
#
_cell.length_a   1.000
_cell.length_b   1.000
_cell.length_c   1.000
_cell.angle_alpha   90.00
_cell.angle_beta   90.00
_cell.angle_gamma   90.00
#
_symmetry.space_group_name_H-M   'P 1'
#
loop_
_entity.id
_entity.type
_entity.pdbx_description
1 polymer ?
#
loop_
_entity_poly.entity_id
_entity_poly.type
_entity_poly.pdbx_seq_one_letter_code
_entity_poly.pdbx_strand_id
1 'polypeptide(L)'
;MKPLTPVSPTARITLGISFFVLFIAVWAIATFGGFVSKTFLADPIMMLKSGYVLLSEMGFAKDIGMTVWRVLGGFLLAATLALPLGVMMGAYKPIEAFFEPFVSFARYLPASAFIPLLILWAGI
;
A
#
# COMPACT_ATOMS: atom_id res chain seq x y z
N MET A 1 -2.97 -39.85 12.51
CA MET A 1 -3.00 -38.83 11.44
C MET A 1 -1.77 -39.05 10.56
N LYS A 2 -1.92 -39.40 9.28
CA LYS A 2 -0.77 -39.56 8.37
C LYS A 2 -0.17 -38.17 8.09
N PRO A 3 1.12 -37.94 8.31
CA PRO A 3 1.74 -36.64 8.02
C PRO A 3 1.64 -36.36 6.52
N LEU A 4 1.22 -35.14 6.18
CA LEU A 4 1.09 -34.67 4.79
C LEU A 4 2.48 -34.74 4.13
N THR A 5 2.59 -35.50 3.06
CA THR A 5 3.83 -35.59 2.28
C THR A 5 4.06 -34.29 1.51
N PRO A 6 5.28 -33.72 1.51
CA PRO A 6 5.56 -32.51 0.76
C PRO A 6 5.36 -32.75 -0.75
N VAL A 7 4.66 -31.81 -1.39
CA VAL A 7 4.44 -31.81 -2.84
C VAL A 7 5.79 -31.61 -3.54
N SER A 8 6.04 -32.36 -4.63
CA SER A 8 7.30 -32.22 -5.36
C SER A 8 7.49 -30.80 -5.92
N PRO A 9 8.73 -30.30 -6.06
CA PRO A 9 8.98 -28.95 -6.56
C PRO A 9 8.32 -28.67 -7.92
N THR A 10 8.37 -29.65 -8.83
CA THR A 10 7.73 -29.57 -10.15
C THR A 10 6.22 -29.46 -10.03
N ALA A 11 5.59 -30.31 -9.22
CA ALA A 11 4.13 -30.27 -9.02
C ALA A 11 3.69 -28.94 -8.38
N ARG A 12 4.48 -28.37 -7.47
CA ARG A 12 4.20 -27.04 -6.88
C ARG A 12 4.19 -25.94 -7.95
N ILE A 13 5.17 -25.93 -8.86
CA ILE A 13 5.25 -24.95 -9.94
C ILE A 13 4.09 -25.15 -10.92
N THR A 14 3.83 -26.39 -11.35
CA THR A 14 2.72 -26.70 -12.27
C THR A 14 1.38 -26.29 -11.69
N LEU A 15 1.12 -26.60 -10.42
CA LEU A 15 -0.11 -26.19 -9.75
C LEU A 15 -0.23 -24.67 -9.66
N GLY A 16 0.85 -23.98 -9.30
CA GLY A 16 0.88 -22.51 -9.27
C GLY A 16 0.56 -21.89 -10.64
N ILE A 17 1.23 -22.34 -11.70
CA ILE A 17 0.97 -21.87 -13.07
C ILE A 17 -0.47 -22.18 -13.47
N SER A 18 -0.95 -23.40 -13.22
CA SER A 18 -2.32 -23.80 -13.57
C SER A 18 -3.39 -22.93 -12.90
N PHE A 19 -3.16 -22.52 -11.65
CA PHE A 19 -4.05 -21.61 -10.94
C PHE A 19 -4.14 -20.26 -11.64
N PHE A 20 -3.01 -19.64 -11.97
CA PHE A 20 -3.01 -18.34 -12.66
C PHE A 20 -3.61 -18.43 -14.06
N VAL A 21 -3.33 -19.50 -14.81
CA VAL A 21 -3.94 -19.74 -16.11
C VAL A 21 -5.46 -19.86 -15.98
N LEU A 22 -5.94 -20.67 -15.03
CA LEU A 22 -7.37 -20.84 -14.78
C LEU A 22 -8.03 -19.53 -14.36
N PHE A 23 -7.38 -18.76 -13.48
CA PHE A 23 -7.86 -17.46 -13.02
C PHE A 23 -8.03 -16.48 -14.19
N ILE A 24 -6.99 -16.33 -15.03
CA ILE A 24 -7.05 -15.45 -16.21
C ILE A 24 -8.09 -15.96 -17.21
N ALA A 25 -8.21 -17.27 -17.42
CA ALA A 25 -9.21 -17.84 -18.31
C ALA A 25 -10.64 -17.53 -17.84
N VAL A 26 -10.93 -17.72 -16.55
CA VAL A 26 -12.25 -17.40 -15.96
C VAL A 26 -12.53 -15.90 -16.08
N TRP A 27 -11.56 -15.05 -15.76
CA TRP A 27 -11.71 -13.59 -15.91
C TRP A 27 -11.98 -13.20 -17.36
N ALA A 28 -11.19 -13.72 -18.32
CA ALA A 28 -11.36 -13.47 -19.74
C ALA A 28 -12.73 -13.93 -20.25
N ILE A 29 -13.19 -15.12 -19.86
CA ILE A 29 -14.53 -15.63 -20.22
C ILE A 29 -15.62 -14.72 -19.65
N ALA A 30 -15.50 -14.30 -18.39
CA ALA A 30 -16.47 -13.42 -17.74
C ALA A 30 -16.57 -12.05 -18.43
N THR A 31 -15.45 -11.47 -18.85
CA THR A 31 -15.42 -10.14 -19.48
C THR A 31 -15.71 -10.17 -20.99
N PHE A 32 -15.11 -11.10 -21.73
CA PHE A 32 -15.32 -11.20 -23.18
C PHE A 32 -16.66 -11.84 -23.52
N GLY A 33 -17.17 -12.74 -22.67
CA GLY A 33 -18.50 -13.34 -22.83
C GLY A 33 -19.67 -12.40 -22.51
N GLY A 34 -19.40 -11.16 -22.05
CA GLY A 34 -20.42 -10.16 -21.79
C GLY A 34 -21.22 -10.37 -20.49
N PHE A 35 -20.79 -11.30 -19.63
CA PHE A 35 -21.43 -11.56 -18.34
C PHE A 35 -21.26 -10.41 -17.34
N VAL A 36 -20.22 -9.58 -17.51
CA VAL A 36 -19.90 -8.43 -16.66
C VAL A 36 -19.70 -7.18 -17.51
N SER A 37 -20.25 -6.04 -17.05
CA SER A 37 -20.05 -4.75 -17.70
C SER A 37 -18.59 -4.31 -17.64
N LYS A 38 -18.06 -3.78 -18.75
CA LYS A 38 -16.69 -3.24 -18.85
C LYS A 38 -16.44 -2.05 -17.91
N THR A 39 -17.48 -1.35 -17.49
CA THR A 39 -17.37 -0.28 -16.49
C THR A 39 -17.03 -0.81 -15.10
N PHE A 40 -17.47 -2.03 -14.79
CA PHE A 40 -17.20 -2.66 -13.50
C PHE A 40 -15.93 -3.51 -13.53
N LEU A 41 -15.69 -4.22 -14.63
CA LEU A 41 -14.52 -5.08 -14.81
C LEU A 41 -13.96 -4.93 -16.23
N ALA A 42 -12.81 -4.28 -16.34
CA ALA A 42 -12.08 -4.21 -17.61
C ALA A 42 -11.62 -5.61 -18.04
N ASP A 43 -11.61 -5.86 -19.35
CA ASP A 43 -11.05 -7.09 -19.89
C ASP A 43 -9.51 -7.10 -19.75
N PRO A 44 -8.86 -8.29 -19.70
CA PRO A 44 -7.42 -8.40 -19.46
C PRO A 44 -6.57 -7.60 -20.47
N ILE A 45 -7.02 -7.51 -21.72
CA ILE A 45 -6.31 -6.77 -22.78
C ILE A 45 -6.43 -5.27 -22.54
N MET A 46 -7.63 -4.78 -22.26
CA MET A 46 -7.88 -3.39 -21.91
C MET A 46 -7.11 -2.97 -20.66
N MET A 47 -7.03 -3.84 -19.64
CA MET A 47 -6.24 -3.60 -18.43
C MET A 47 -4.74 -3.41 -18.75
N LEU A 48 -4.15 -4.28 -19.56
CA LEU A 48 -2.74 -4.14 -19.99
C LEU A 48 -2.52 -2.89 -20.85
N LYS A 49 -3.42 -2.62 -21.80
CA LYS A 49 -3.33 -1.44 -22.67
C LYS A 49 -3.43 -0.14 -21.86
N SER A 50 -4.39 -0.04 -20.95
CA SER A 50 -4.52 1.11 -20.07
C SER A 50 -3.29 1.27 -19.18
N GLY A 51 -2.76 0.18 -18.62
CA GLY A 51 -1.52 0.21 -17.85
C GLY A 51 -0.34 0.79 -18.64
N TYR A 52 -0.17 0.35 -19.90
CA TYR A 52 0.84 0.90 -20.80
C TYR A 52 0.61 2.39 -21.05
N VAL A 53 -0.59 2.81 -21.47
CA VAL A 53 -0.92 4.21 -21.75
C VAL A 53 -0.69 5.11 -20.54
N LEU A 54 -1.08 4.66 -19.33
CA LEU A 54 -0.81 5.41 -18.09
C LEU A 54 0.70 5.67 -17.93
N LEU A 55 1.50 4.61 -18.05
CA LEU A 55 2.94 4.67 -17.85
C LEU A 55 3.69 5.43 -18.95
N SER A 56 3.27 5.29 -20.21
CA SER A 56 4.00 5.83 -21.36
C SER A 56 3.51 7.22 -21.79
N GLU A 57 2.22 7.49 -21.70
CA GLU A 57 1.59 8.68 -22.31
C GLU A 57 1.07 9.67 -21.27
N MET A 58 0.50 9.19 -20.16
CA MET A 58 -0.14 10.06 -19.16
C MET A 58 0.79 10.51 -18.03
N GLY A 59 2.09 10.22 -18.12
CA GLY A 59 3.06 10.66 -17.10
C GLY A 59 2.87 10.02 -15.72
N PHE A 60 2.19 8.87 -15.63
CA PHE A 60 1.88 8.19 -14.37
C PHE A 60 3.13 7.87 -13.53
N ALA A 61 4.28 7.64 -14.17
CA ALA A 61 5.55 7.48 -13.48
C ALA A 61 5.92 8.69 -12.61
N LYS A 62 5.57 9.91 -13.04
CA LYS A 62 5.73 11.13 -12.26
C LYS A 62 4.81 11.13 -11.05
N ASP A 63 3.57 10.69 -11.18
CA ASP A 63 2.61 10.62 -10.06
C ASP A 63 3.05 9.60 -9.01
N ILE A 64 3.57 8.45 -9.45
CA ILE A 64 4.22 7.47 -8.57
C ILE A 64 5.39 8.15 -7.84
N GLY A 65 6.27 8.83 -8.59
CA GLY A 65 7.41 9.55 -8.03
C GLY A 65 7.01 10.60 -7.01
N MET A 66 5.95 11.37 -7.27
CA MET A 66 5.41 12.37 -6.35
C MET A 66 4.85 11.71 -5.09
N THR A 67 4.17 10.56 -5.20
CA THR A 67 3.67 9.82 -4.04
C THR A 67 4.83 9.31 -3.19
N VAL A 68 5.84 8.71 -3.82
CA VAL A 68 7.06 8.23 -3.14
C VAL A 68 7.77 9.37 -2.45
N TRP A 69 7.97 10.50 -3.15
CA TRP A 69 8.60 11.70 -2.60
C TRP A 69 7.85 12.24 -1.37
N ARG A 70 6.52 12.30 -1.43
CA ARG A 70 5.70 12.77 -0.30
C ARG A 70 5.82 11.85 0.92
N VAL A 71 5.78 10.53 0.72
CA VAL A 71 5.89 9.56 1.81
C VAL A 71 7.28 9.59 2.43
N LEU A 72 8.32 9.52 1.61
CA LEU A 72 9.71 9.56 2.09
C LEU A 72 10.05 10.91 2.73
N GLY A 73 9.63 12.01 2.11
CA GLY A 73 9.83 13.35 2.67
C GLY A 73 9.15 13.52 4.03
N GLY A 74 7.88 13.11 4.14
CA GLY A 74 7.16 13.12 5.43
C GLY A 74 7.81 12.23 6.47
N PHE A 75 8.26 11.03 6.08
CA PHE A 75 8.98 10.11 6.96
C PHE A 75 10.29 10.69 7.46
N LEU A 76 11.12 11.27 6.58
CA LEU A 76 12.42 11.85 6.97
C LEU A 76 12.25 13.05 7.90
N LEU A 77 11.28 13.92 7.63
CA LEU A 77 10.96 15.05 8.51
C LEU A 77 10.50 14.55 9.89
N ALA A 78 9.60 13.57 9.93
CA ALA A 78 9.14 12.96 11.18
C ALA A 78 10.29 12.27 11.93
N ALA A 79 11.11 11.49 11.24
CA ALA A 79 12.24 10.76 11.82
C ALA A 79 13.29 11.70 12.42
N THR A 80 13.56 12.83 11.77
CA THR A 80 14.53 13.83 12.26
C THR A 80 14.14 14.40 13.62
N LEU A 81 12.83 14.48 13.92
CA LEU A 81 12.34 14.97 15.22
C LEU A 81 12.07 13.84 16.21
N ALA A 82 11.41 12.76 15.75
CA ALA A 82 10.97 11.66 16.58
C ALA A 82 12.11 10.78 17.07
N LEU A 83 13.16 10.54 16.26
CA LEU A 83 14.30 9.71 16.67
C LEU A 83 15.09 10.36 17.80
N PRO A 84 15.56 11.63 17.70
CA PRO A 84 16.27 12.26 18.81
C PRO A 84 15.41 12.33 20.07
N LEU A 85 14.13 12.70 19.94
CA LEU A 85 13.22 12.75 21.09
C LEU A 85 13.05 11.37 21.74
N GLY A 86 12.83 10.33 20.94
CA GLY A 86 12.71 8.95 21.43
C GLY A 86 13.98 8.46 22.13
N VAL A 87 15.15 8.78 21.58
CA VAL A 87 16.45 8.46 22.22
C VAL A 87 16.60 9.21 23.54
N MET A 88 16.26 10.51 23.58
CA MET A 88 16.32 11.30 24.82
C MET A 88 15.35 10.78 25.90
N MET A 89 14.13 10.40 25.52
CA MET A 89 13.17 9.77 26.45
C MET A 89 13.70 8.42 26.95
N GLY A 90 14.33 7.61 26.10
CA GLY A 90 14.93 6.33 26.51
C GLY A 90 16.16 6.49 27.41
N ALA A 91 16.94 7.55 27.23
CA ALA A 91 18.18 7.80 27.98
C ALA A 91 17.94 8.52 29.32
N TYR A 92 16.93 9.39 29.43
CA TYR A 92 16.74 10.26 30.58
C TYR A 92 15.31 10.20 31.14
N LYS A 93 15.17 9.67 32.37
CA LYS A 93 13.89 9.56 33.07
C LYS A 93 13.09 10.86 33.23
N PRO A 94 13.71 12.04 33.48
CA PRO A 94 12.96 13.29 33.53
C PRO A 94 12.34 13.69 32.18
N ILE A 95 13.03 13.41 31.07
CA ILE A 95 12.54 13.72 29.72
C ILE A 95 11.38 12.79 29.36
N GLU A 96 11.53 11.49 29.67
CA GLU A 96 10.45 10.50 29.55
C GLU A 96 9.18 10.98 30.28
N ALA A 97 9.29 11.24 31.59
CA ALA A 97 8.15 11.62 32.42
C ALA A 97 7.45 12.91 31.94
N PHE A 98 8.19 13.85 31.35
CA PHE A 98 7.62 15.09 30.82
C PHE A 98 6.83 14.87 29.51
N PHE A 99 7.38 14.10 28.56
CA PHE A 99 6.78 13.91 27.24
C PHE A 99 5.80 12.73 27.17
N GLU A 100 5.89 11.78 28.08
CA GLU A 100 5.11 10.53 28.07
C GLU A 100 3.58 10.74 28.02
N PRO A 101 2.97 11.69 28.76
CA PRO A 101 1.52 11.94 28.63
C PRO A 101 1.11 12.41 27.24
N PHE A 102 1.89 13.31 26.63
CA PHE A 102 1.61 13.84 25.30
C PHE A 102 1.83 12.79 24.21
N VAL A 103 2.94 12.06 24.26
CA VAL A 103 3.26 10.99 23.30
C VAL A 103 2.22 9.87 23.40
N SER A 104 1.80 9.50 24.61
CA SER A 104 0.76 8.49 24.83
C SER A 104 -0.58 8.92 24.23
N PHE A 105 -0.97 10.19 24.37
CA PHE A 105 -2.16 10.74 23.72
C PHE A 105 -2.06 10.68 22.19
N ALA A 106 -0.96 11.19 21.62
CA ALA A 106 -0.75 11.22 20.18
C ALA A 106 -0.72 9.81 19.55
N ARG A 107 -0.21 8.81 20.27
CA ARG A 107 -0.15 7.40 19.81
C ARG A 107 -1.53 6.80 19.52
N TYR A 108 -2.58 7.24 20.21
CA TYR A 108 -3.94 6.72 20.00
C TYR A 108 -4.73 7.50 18.95
N LEU A 109 -4.23 8.64 18.47
CA LEU A 109 -4.89 9.40 17.42
C LEU A 109 -4.62 8.78 16.04
N PRO A 110 -5.67 8.41 15.28
CA PRO A 110 -5.46 7.89 13.93
C PRO A 110 -5.00 9.01 13.00
N ALA A 111 -4.09 8.71 12.08
CA ALA A 111 -3.61 9.68 11.09
C ALA A 111 -4.75 10.34 10.29
N SER A 112 -5.85 9.60 10.05
CA SER A 112 -7.03 10.09 9.36
C SER A 112 -7.77 11.22 10.10
N ALA A 113 -7.67 11.31 11.43
CA ALA A 113 -8.28 12.40 12.19
C ALA A 113 -7.62 13.77 11.91
N PHE A 114 -6.37 13.77 11.48
CA PHE A 114 -5.64 15.00 11.16
C PHE A 114 -5.96 15.54 9.77
N ILE A 115 -6.49 14.73 8.86
CA ILE A 115 -6.81 15.14 7.48
C ILE A 115 -7.73 16.38 7.47
N PRO A 116 -8.93 16.37 8.09
CA PRO A 116 -9.82 17.53 8.06
C PRO A 116 -9.24 18.75 8.79
N LEU A 117 -8.51 18.55 9.90
CA LEU A 117 -7.89 19.63 10.66
C LEU A 117 -6.81 20.36 9.85
N LEU A 118 -5.98 19.59 9.13
CA LEU A 118 -4.95 20.14 8.25
C LEU A 118 -5.56 20.85 7.03
N ILE A 119 -6.66 20.35 6.47
CA ILE A 119 -7.39 21.03 5.38
C ILE A 119 -7.89 22.41 5.86
N LEU A 120 -8.59 22.44 7.01
CA LEU A 120 -9.10 23.68 7.59
C LEU A 120 -7.98 24.68 7.91
N TRP A 121 -6.87 24.19 8.48
CA TRP A 121 -5.73 25.02 8.85
C TRP A 121 -4.96 25.54 7.64
N ALA A 122 -4.82 24.73 6.59
CA ALA A 122 -4.19 25.14 5.33
C ALA A 122 -5.09 26.05 4.47
N GLY A 123 -6.36 26.21 4.82
CA GLY A 123 -7.32 27.07 4.13
C GLY A 123 -7.78 26.54 2.77
N ILE A 124 -7.85 25.21 2.62
CA ILE A 124 -8.27 24.51 1.39
C ILE A 124 -9.75 24.13 1.47
#